data_AF-A0A4R4G3R8-F1
#
_entry.id   AF-A0A4R4G3R8-F1
#
_cell.length_a   1.000
_cell.length_b   1.000
_cell.length_c   1.000
_cell.angle_alpha   90.00
_cell.angle_beta   90.00
_cell.angle_gamma   90.00
#
_symmetry.space_group_name_H-M   'P 1'
#
loop_
_entity.id
_entity.type
_entity.pdbx_description
1 polymer ?
#
loop_
_entity_poly.entity_id
_entity_poly.type
_entity_poly.pdbx_seq_one_letter_code
_entity_poly.pdbx_strand_id
1 'polypeptide(L)'
;MGTKKTQNKIATFRSVWDGDVVIESSCRVNLSTGRVIDIETVDVDDLDLEVLELQEVELADGRRFEVAEDDDGYAINIIKEK
;
A
#
# COMPACT_ATOMS: atom_id res chain seq x y z
N MET A 1 -5.20 24.38 20.23
CA MET A 1 -4.93 22.97 19.87
C MET A 1 -5.23 22.80 18.39
N GLY A 2 -4.21 22.85 17.54
CA GLY A 2 -4.40 22.56 16.11
C GLY A 2 -4.63 21.06 15.96
N THR A 3 -5.82 20.66 15.54
CA THR A 3 -6.06 19.29 15.10
C THR A 3 -5.20 19.08 13.86
N LYS A 4 -4.12 18.29 13.97
CA LYS A 4 -3.40 17.81 12.79
C LYS A 4 -4.44 17.05 11.97
N LYS A 5 -4.90 17.62 10.86
CA LYS A 5 -5.81 16.94 9.95
C LYS A 5 -5.05 15.75 9.39
N THR A 6 -5.36 14.55 9.89
CA THR A 6 -4.85 13.31 9.32
C THR A 6 -5.34 13.23 7.88
N GLN A 7 -4.44 13.47 6.92
CA GLN A 7 -4.77 13.38 5.50
C GLN A 7 -4.73 11.92 5.08
N ASN A 8 -5.85 11.22 5.30
CA ASN A 8 -6.05 9.88 4.79
C ASN A 8 -6.54 9.97 3.35
N LYS A 9 -5.87 9.30 2.43
CA LYS A 9 -6.31 9.15 1.04
C LYS A 9 -6.72 7.71 0.76
N ILE A 10 -7.79 7.55 -0.01
CA ILE A 10 -8.16 6.26 -0.60
C ILE A 10 -7.09 5.87 -1.61
N ALA A 11 -6.70 4.61 -1.57
CA ALA A 11 -5.68 4.04 -2.42
C ALA A 11 -6.00 2.57 -2.75
N THR A 12 -5.35 2.04 -3.77
CA THR A 12 -5.35 0.62 -4.11
C THR A 12 -4.02 0.04 -3.69
N PHE A 13 -4.03 -0.99 -2.84
CA PHE A 13 -2.87 -1.80 -2.53
C PHE A 13 -2.69 -2.86 -3.60
N ARG A 14 -1.47 -3.02 -4.10
CA ARG A 14 -1.14 -3.95 -5.16
C ARG A 14 0.06 -4.78 -4.73
N SER A 15 -0.09 -6.10 -4.72
CA SER A 15 1.01 -7.05 -4.57
C SER A 15 1.24 -7.80 -5.88
N VAL A 16 2.48 -7.76 -6.35
CA VAL A 16 2.94 -8.46 -7.54
C VAL A 16 3.76 -9.66 -7.08
N TRP A 17 3.36 -10.83 -7.56
CA TRP A 17 3.95 -12.11 -7.24
C TRP A 17 4.53 -12.74 -8.50
N ASP A 18 5.45 -13.68 -8.30
CA ASP A 18 6.04 -14.47 -9.39
C ASP A 18 4.94 -15.07 -10.30
N GLY A 19 5.25 -15.18 -11.60
CA GLY A 19 4.29 -15.63 -12.59
C GLY A 19 3.30 -14.54 -13.06
N ASP A 20 3.65 -13.26 -12.89
CA ASP A 20 2.84 -12.10 -13.31
C ASP A 20 1.48 -12.00 -12.58
N VAL A 21 1.37 -12.61 -11.38
CA VAL A 21 0.14 -12.57 -10.58
C VAL A 21 0.05 -11.25 -9.84
N VAL A 22 -1.02 -10.50 -10.09
CA VAL A 22 -1.26 -9.19 -9.49
C VAL A 22 -2.52 -9.26 -8.64
N ILE A 23 -2.38 -8.94 -7.36
CA ILE A 23 -3.50 -8.91 -6.41
C ILE A 23 -3.72 -7.47 -6.00
N GLU A 24 -4.93 -6.98 -6.24
CA GLU A 24 -5.34 -5.61 -5.92
C GLU A 24 -6.40 -5.61 -4.83
N SER A 25 -6.25 -4.69 -3.89
CA SER A 25 -7.19 -4.51 -2.79
C SER A 25 -7.36 -3.05 -2.43
N SER A 26 -8.49 -2.69 -1.84
CA SER A 26 -8.73 -1.33 -1.37
C SER A 26 -7.99 -1.05 -0.07
N CYS A 27 -7.39 0.13 0.06
CA CYS A 27 -6.74 0.57 1.30
C CYS A 27 -6.83 2.09 1.50
N ARG A 28 -6.28 2.57 2.63
CA ARG A 28 -6.10 4.00 2.89
C ARG A 28 -4.67 4.30 3.27
N VAL A 29 -4.15 5.42 2.80
CA VAL A 29 -2.80 5.90 3.13
C VAL A 29 -2.91 7.18 3.95
N ASN A 30 -2.31 7.17 5.14
CA ASN A 30 -2.11 8.37 5.94
C ASN A 30 -0.88 9.11 5.44
N LEU A 31 -1.06 10.13 4.61
CA LEU A 31 0.04 10.91 4.03
C LEU A 31 0.84 11.71 5.06
N SER A 32 0.33 11.85 6.29
CA SER A 32 1.07 12.54 7.35
C SER A 32 2.14 11.66 7.98
N THR A 33 1.92 10.34 7.99
CA THR A 33 2.85 9.36 8.58
C THR A 33 3.46 8.43 7.53
N GLY A 34 2.90 8.36 6.34
CA GLY A 34 3.24 7.36 5.32
C GLY A 34 2.62 5.98 5.61
N ARG A 35 1.77 5.84 6.63
CA ARG A 35 1.20 4.52 7.00
C ARG A 35 0.11 4.09 6.02
N VAL A 36 0.16 2.84 5.59
CA VAL A 36 -0.95 2.18 4.91
C VAL A 36 -1.81 1.49 5.97
N ILE A 37 -3.10 1.77 5.95
CA ILE A 37 -4.08 1.31 6.94
C ILE A 37 -5.35 0.86 6.22
N ASP A 38 -6.25 0.18 6.94
CA ASP A 38 -7.59 -0.17 6.42
C ASP A 38 -7.49 -1.01 5.12
N ILE A 39 -6.49 -1.89 5.04
CA ILE A 39 -6.26 -2.76 3.88
C ILE A 39 -7.30 -3.87 3.91
N GLU A 40 -8.09 -3.99 2.85
CA GLU A 40 -9.03 -5.09 2.68
C GLU A 40 -8.28 -6.40 2.40
N THR A 41 -8.70 -7.48 3.03
CA THR A 41 -8.11 -8.81 2.83
C THR A 41 -8.75 -9.49 1.65
N VAL A 42 -7.94 -9.99 0.73
CA VAL A 42 -8.39 -10.76 -0.44
C VAL A 42 -8.05 -12.22 -0.20
N ASP A 43 -9.00 -13.11 -0.51
CA ASP A 43 -8.76 -14.55 -0.45
C ASP A 43 -7.95 -15.00 -1.66
N VAL A 44 -6.85 -15.72 -1.40
CA VAL A 44 -5.84 -16.10 -2.40
C VAL A 44 -5.51 -17.59 -2.33
N ASP A 45 -6.35 -18.40 -1.68
CA ASP A 45 -6.07 -19.82 -1.40
C ASP A 45 -5.96 -20.66 -2.69
N ASP A 46 -6.65 -20.24 -3.76
CA ASP A 46 -6.61 -20.88 -5.09
C ASP A 46 -5.46 -20.36 -5.99
N LEU A 47 -4.61 -19.45 -5.50
CA LEU A 47 -3.50 -18.88 -6.27
C LEU A 47 -2.16 -19.50 -5.86
N ASP A 48 -1.35 -19.86 -6.85
CA ASP A 48 0.00 -20.37 -6.65
C ASP A 48 0.95 -19.17 -6.43
N LEU A 49 1.06 -18.73 -5.17
CA LEU A 49 1.88 -17.58 -4.77
C LEU A 49 3.18 -18.06 -4.12
N GLU A 50 4.30 -17.99 -4.84
CA GLU A 50 5.60 -18.44 -4.32
C GLU A 50 6.44 -17.29 -3.76
N VAL A 51 6.71 -16.26 -4.58
CA VAL A 51 7.60 -15.16 -4.24
C VAL A 51 6.90 -13.83 -4.46
N LEU A 52 6.88 -13.00 -3.41
CA LEU A 52 6.45 -11.61 -3.52
C LEU A 52 7.57 -10.78 -4.16
N GLU A 53 7.31 -10.20 -5.33
CA GLU A 53 8.28 -9.39 -6.05
C GLU A 53 8.19 -7.90 -5.69
N LEU A 54 6.98 -7.38 -5.55
CA LEU A 54 6.74 -5.95 -5.30
C LEU A 54 5.43 -5.72 -4.54
N GLN A 55 5.45 -4.75 -3.63
CA GLN A 55 4.24 -4.17 -3.07
C GLN A 55 4.23 -2.67 -3.31
N GLU A 56 3.10 -2.17 -3.81
CA GLU A 56 2.92 -0.76 -4.08
C GLU A 56 1.49 -0.32 -3.71
N VAL A 57 1.31 0.97 -3.48
CA VAL A 57 0.00 1.59 -3.40
C VAL A 57 -0.16 2.64 -4.48
N GLU A 58 -1.30 2.62 -5.14
CA GLU A 58 -1.72 3.66 -6.08
C GLU A 58 -2.75 4.56 -5.40
N LEU A 59 -2.43 5.84 -5.24
CA LEU A 59 -3.41 6.84 -4.77
C LEU A 59 -4.41 7.14 -5.89
N ALA A 60 -5.61 7.58 -5.54
CA ALA A 60 -6.64 8.01 -6.50
C ALA A 60 -6.23 9.15 -7.47
N ASP A 61 -5.08 9.79 -7.23
CA ASP A 61 -4.46 10.81 -8.09
C ASP A 61 -3.51 10.20 -9.16
N GLY A 62 -3.39 8.87 -9.20
CA GLY A 62 -2.50 8.13 -10.11
C GLY A 62 -1.04 8.03 -9.64
N ARG A 63 -0.71 8.58 -8.47
CA ARG A 63 0.63 8.47 -7.86
C ARG A 63 0.82 7.10 -7.23
N ARG A 64 1.93 6.45 -7.55
CA ARG A 64 2.32 5.15 -6.99
C ARG A 64 3.47 5.29 -6.02
N PHE A 65 3.44 4.49 -4.96
CA PHE A 65 4.49 4.43 -3.96
C PHE A 65 4.76 2.98 -3.62
N GLU A 66 6.03 2.59 -3.60
CA GLU A 66 6.43 1.31 -3.06
C GLU A 66 6.09 1.24 -1.56
N VAL A 67 5.66 0.07 -1.13
CA VAL A 67 5.36 -0.24 0.26
C VAL A 67 6.48 -1.07 0.84
N ALA A 68 6.93 -0.68 2.03
CA ALA A 68 7.77 -1.51 2.88
C ALA A 68 7.00 -1.95 4.12
N GLU A 69 7.30 -3.15 4.60
CA GLU A 69 6.85 -3.62 5.91
C GLU A 69 7.87 -3.25 6.98
N ASP A 70 7.41 -2.69 8.09
CA ASP A 70 8.18 -2.43 9.30
C ASP A 70 7.46 -2.97 10.54
N ASP A 71 8.05 -2.77 11.71
CA ASP A 71 7.57 -3.32 13.00
C ASP A 71 6.10 -2.96 13.33
N ASP A 72 5.60 -1.86 12.76
CA ASP A 72 4.24 -1.33 12.98
C ASP A 72 3.28 -1.62 11.80
N GLY A 73 3.73 -2.38 10.79
CA GLY A 73 2.96 -2.76 9.60
C GLY A 73 3.48 -2.12 8.31
N TYR A 74 2.56 -1.74 7.41
CA TYR A 74 2.92 -1.26 6.07
C TYR A 74 3.10 0.27 6.02
N ALA A 75 4.16 0.73 5.34
CA ALA A 75 4.43 2.14 5.10
C ALA A 75 4.87 2.40 3.66
N ILE A 76 4.44 3.54 3.11
CA ILE A 76 4.88 4.00 1.79
C ILE A 76 6.27 4.62 1.88
N ASN A 77 7.12 4.26 0.92
CA ASN A 77 8.36 4.96 0.66
C ASN A 77 8.07 6.29 -0.03
N ILE A 78 7.88 7.34 0.77
CA ILE A 78 7.82 8.71 0.25
C ILE A 78 9.24 9.09 -0.16
N ILE A 79 9.58 8.83 -1.43
CA ILE A 79 10.76 9.43 -2.04
C ILE A 79 10.59 10.94 -1.93
N LYS A 80 11.28 11.58 -0.99
CA LYS A 80 11.35 13.03 -0.92
C LYS A 80 12.07 13.47 -2.19
N GLU A 81 11.31 13.95 -3.17
CA GLU A 81 11.88 14.73 -4.26
C GLU A 81 12.70 15.86 -3.63
N LYS A 82 14.01 15.86 -3.91
CA LYS A 82 14.99 16.82 -3.37
C LYS A 82 14.79 18.21 -3.95
#